data_AF-A0A2P4YND7-F1
#
_entry.id   AF-A0A2P4YND7-F1
#
_cell.length_a   1.000
_cell.length_b   1.000
_cell.length_c   1.000
_cell.angle_alpha   90.00
_cell.angle_beta   90.00
_cell.angle_gamma   90.00
#
_symmetry.space_group_name_H-M   'P 1'
#
loop_
_entity.id
_entity.type
_entity.pdbx_description
1 polymer ?
#
loop_
_entity_poly.entity_id
_entity_poly.type
_entity_poly.pdbx_seq_one_letter_code
_entity_poly.pdbx_strand_id
1 'polypeptide(L)'
;MSISQHRYILYLLKKYNIENSSVVATPQVTGLELKPETKMTAEQIAAQKFDYRGSHWEAARRVLKYLKGTSTYGLLLDGKSREVMYEVYTGASFACQSKERKSITGYVI
;
A
#
# COMPACT_ATOMS: atom_id res chain seq x y z
N MET A 1 -12.21 20.99 0.00
CA MET A 1 -11.04 20.49 -0.76
C MET A 1 -11.18 18.99 -0.90
N SER A 2 -10.85 18.38 -2.05
CA SER A 2 -10.95 16.93 -2.24
C SER A 2 -9.64 16.37 -2.80
N ILE A 3 -9.13 15.31 -2.19
CA ILE A 3 -7.92 14.61 -2.66
C ILE A 3 -8.36 13.29 -3.30
N SER A 4 -7.99 13.10 -4.58
CA SER A 4 -8.29 11.87 -5.31
C SER A 4 -7.03 11.32 -5.96
N GLN A 5 -6.80 10.01 -5.81
CA GLN A 5 -5.72 9.29 -6.47
C GLN A 5 -6.16 8.57 -7.75
N HIS A 6 -7.39 8.82 -8.23
CA HIS A 6 -8.00 8.13 -9.36
C HIS A 6 -7.09 8.05 -10.58
N ARG A 7 -6.54 9.19 -11.02
CA ARG A 7 -5.67 9.25 -12.21
C ARG A 7 -4.38 8.46 -12.03
N TYR A 8 -3.81 8.50 -10.83
CA TYR A 8 -2.58 7.77 -10.51
C TYR A 8 -2.82 6.25 -10.52
N ILE A 9 -3.95 5.81 -9.96
CA ILE A 9 -4.36 4.41 -9.99
C ILE A 9 -4.55 3.93 -11.44
N LEU A 10 -5.23 4.69 -12.30
CA LEU A 10 -5.39 4.34 -13.72
C LEU A 10 -4.05 4.25 -14.45
N TYR A 11 -3.13 5.19 -14.19
CA TYR A 11 -1.78 5.13 -14.74
C TYR A 11 -1.05 3.84 -14.33
N LEU A 12 -1.12 3.44 -13.05
CA LEU A 12 -0.50 2.20 -12.57
C LEU A 12 -1.11 0.97 -13.24
N LEU A 13 -2.44 0.91 -13.37
CA LEU A 13 -3.12 -0.22 -14.02
C LEU A 13 -2.69 -0.38 -15.47
N LYS A 14 -2.54 0.73 -16.21
CA LYS A 14 -2.01 0.73 -17.57
C LYS A 14 -0.54 0.32 -17.63
N LYS A 15 0.30 0.91 -16.77
CA LYS A 15 1.75 0.63 -16.71
C LYS A 15 2.06 -0.85 -16.52
N TYR A 16 1.25 -1.55 -15.73
CA TYR A 16 1.43 -2.97 -15.43
C TYR A 16 0.53 -3.90 -16.24
N ASN A 17 -0.22 -3.39 -17.22
CA ASN A 17 -1.14 -4.17 -18.08
C ASN A 17 -2.22 -4.95 -17.29
N ILE A 18 -2.79 -4.31 -16.26
CA ILE A 18 -3.79 -4.87 -15.33
C ILE A 18 -5.15 -4.16 -15.49
N GLU A 19 -5.28 -3.28 -16.47
CA GLU A 19 -6.50 -2.52 -16.79
C GLU A 19 -7.74 -3.41 -17.00
N ASN A 20 -7.60 -4.58 -17.63
CA ASN A 20 -8.70 -5.53 -17.86
C ASN A 20 -8.87 -6.59 -16.76
N SER A 21 -8.14 -6.46 -15.65
CA SER A 21 -8.22 -7.45 -14.56
C SER A 21 -9.50 -7.35 -13.75
N SER A 22 -9.87 -8.47 -13.10
CA SER A 22 -10.98 -8.51 -12.15
C SER A 22 -10.69 -7.66 -10.90
N VAL A 23 -11.71 -7.02 -10.36
CA VAL A 23 -11.62 -6.30 -9.08
C VAL A 23 -11.67 -7.30 -7.91
N VAL A 24 -11.02 -6.95 -6.80
CA VAL A 24 -11.11 -7.71 -5.54
C VAL A 24 -11.53 -6.78 -4.41
N ALA A 25 -12.28 -7.30 -3.44
CA ALA A 25 -12.81 -6.50 -2.33
C ALA A 25 -11.76 -6.17 -1.25
N THR A 26 -10.71 -6.97 -1.11
CA THR A 26 -9.69 -6.79 -0.07
C THR A 26 -8.27 -6.78 -0.65
N PRO A 27 -7.38 -5.90 -0.15
CA PRO A 27 -6.00 -5.82 -0.63
C PRO A 27 -5.16 -7.06 -0.25
N GLN A 28 -5.48 -7.71 0.87
CA GLN A 28 -4.85 -8.93 1.35
C GLN A 28 -5.71 -10.17 1.07
N VAL A 29 -5.07 -11.32 0.87
CA VAL A 29 -5.75 -12.61 0.72
C VAL A 29 -6.49 -12.95 2.01
N THR A 30 -7.78 -13.26 1.91
CA THR A 30 -8.63 -13.68 3.03
C THR A 30 -8.49 -15.19 3.28
N GLY A 31 -8.59 -15.60 4.54
CA GLY A 31 -8.52 -17.02 4.91
C GLY A 31 -7.12 -17.65 4.80
N LEU A 32 -6.06 -16.82 4.76
CA LEU A 32 -4.70 -17.32 4.79
C LEU A 32 -4.37 -17.81 6.21
N GLU A 33 -4.22 -19.11 6.38
CA GLU A 33 -3.70 -19.68 7.62
C GLU A 33 -2.19 -19.44 7.70
N LEU A 34 -1.78 -18.61 8.67
CA LEU A 34 -0.38 -18.37 8.95
C LEU A 34 0.16 -19.51 9.82
N LYS A 35 1.30 -20.06 9.42
CA LYS A 35 2.06 -21.02 10.20
C LYS A 35 3.33 -20.34 10.72
N PRO A 36 3.76 -20.63 11.95
CA PRO A 36 5.01 -20.10 12.47
C PRO A 36 6.18 -20.53 11.59
N GLU A 37 7.08 -19.60 11.30
CA GLU A 37 8.33 -19.90 10.60
C GLU A 37 9.27 -20.62 11.58
N THR A 38 9.57 -21.88 11.29
CA THR A 38 10.41 -22.73 12.15
C THR A 38 11.80 -22.95 11.56
N LYS A 39 12.05 -22.53 10.32
CA LYS A 39 13.27 -22.87 9.56
C LYS A 39 14.28 -21.72 9.52
N MET A 40 13.83 -20.48 9.66
CA MET A 40 14.66 -19.30 9.53
C MET A 40 14.63 -18.44 10.79
N THR A 41 15.78 -17.89 11.18
CA THR A 41 15.85 -16.88 12.25
C THR A 41 15.35 -15.51 11.76
N ALA A 42 15.04 -14.60 12.67
CA ALA A 42 14.59 -13.26 12.32
C ALA A 42 15.63 -12.50 11.46
N GLU A 43 16.92 -12.69 11.73
CA GLU A 43 18.01 -12.09 10.93
C GLU A 43 18.06 -12.66 9.52
N GLN A 44 17.84 -13.98 9.36
CA GLN A 44 17.83 -14.65 8.06
C GLN A 44 16.61 -14.25 7.22
N ILE A 45 15.45 -14.05 7.86
CA ILE A 45 14.24 -13.53 7.21
C ILE A 45 14.47 -12.10 6.74
N ALA A 46 15.03 -11.23 7.59
CA ALA A 46 15.34 -9.84 7.25
C ALA A 46 16.40 -9.73 6.14
N ALA A 47 17.35 -10.66 6.09
CA ALA A 47 18.39 -10.73 5.07
C ALA A 47 17.94 -11.42 3.77
N GLN A 48 16.72 -11.98 3.72
CA GLN A 48 16.23 -12.67 2.53
C GLN A 48 16.16 -11.69 1.36
N LYS A 49 16.80 -12.08 0.24
CA LYS A 49 16.63 -11.36 -1.02
C LYS A 49 15.16 -11.47 -1.40
N PHE A 50 14.44 -10.35 -1.40
CA PHE A 50 13.04 -10.31 -1.84
C PHE A 50 12.95 -10.92 -3.23
N ASP A 51 12.43 -12.14 -3.33
CA ASP A 51 12.23 -12.79 -4.61
C ASP A 51 10.98 -12.18 -5.25
N TYR A 52 11.18 -11.15 -6.06
CA TYR A 52 10.11 -10.48 -6.79
C TYR A 52 9.39 -11.39 -7.81
N ARG A 53 9.79 -12.66 -7.94
CA ARG A 53 9.41 -13.54 -9.05
C ARG A 53 8.09 -14.30 -8.85
N GLY A 54 7.46 -14.26 -7.67
CA GLY A 54 6.21 -15.01 -7.44
C GLY A 54 5.23 -14.35 -6.47
N SER A 55 5.34 -14.71 -5.19
CA SER A 55 4.38 -14.36 -4.14
C SER A 55 4.21 -12.85 -3.94
N HIS A 56 5.31 -12.09 -3.95
CA HIS A 56 5.27 -10.64 -3.81
C HIS A 56 4.59 -9.95 -5.00
N TRP A 57 4.80 -10.45 -6.21
CA TRP A 57 4.14 -9.93 -7.41
C TRP A 57 2.64 -10.25 -7.40
N GLU A 58 2.24 -11.43 -6.94
CA GLU A 58 0.83 -11.78 -6.74
C GLU A 58 0.14 -10.88 -5.71
N ALA A 59 0.81 -10.63 -4.58
CA ALA A 59 0.32 -9.68 -3.58
C ALA A 59 0.18 -8.27 -4.16
N ALA A 60 1.19 -7.77 -4.88
CA ALA A 60 1.15 -6.46 -5.54
C ALA A 60 0.02 -6.37 -6.57
N ARG A 61 -0.19 -7.42 -7.38
CA ARG A 61 -1.31 -7.49 -8.33
C ARG A 61 -2.66 -7.44 -7.62
N ARG A 62 -2.81 -8.13 -6.48
CA ARG A 62 -4.03 -8.09 -5.68
C ARG A 62 -4.32 -6.68 -5.17
N VAL A 63 -3.31 -5.97 -4.68
CA VAL A 63 -3.45 -4.56 -4.26
C VAL A 63 -3.91 -3.69 -5.43
N LEU A 64 -3.32 -3.84 -6.62
CA LEU A 64 -3.75 -3.08 -7.81
C LEU A 64 -5.20 -3.40 -8.21
N LYS A 65 -5.63 -4.66 -8.11
CA LYS A 65 -7.03 -5.07 -8.36
C LYS A 65 -8.01 -4.46 -7.34
N TYR A 66 -7.60 -4.33 -6.08
CA TYR A 66 -8.37 -3.66 -5.04
C TYR A 66 -8.49 -2.16 -5.36
N LEU A 67 -7.36 -1.50 -5.64
CA LEU A 67 -7.31 -0.09 -5.99
C LEU A 67 -8.16 0.24 -7.22
N LYS A 68 -8.28 -0.67 -8.19
CA LYS A 68 -9.18 -0.51 -9.33
C LYS A 68 -10.64 -0.33 -8.87
N GLY A 69 -11.09 -1.15 -7.93
CA GLY A 69 -12.44 -1.10 -7.37
C GLY A 69 -12.71 0.16 -6.54
N THR A 70 -11.68 0.64 -5.84
CA THR A 70 -11.78 1.84 -4.99
C THR A 70 -11.25 3.10 -5.67
N SER A 71 -11.04 3.08 -6.99
CA SER A 71 -10.36 4.18 -7.69
C SER A 71 -11.14 5.49 -7.68
N THR A 72 -12.46 5.43 -7.52
CA THR A 72 -13.35 6.60 -7.43
C THR A 72 -13.41 7.20 -6.03
N TYR A 73 -12.82 6.52 -5.03
CA TYR A 73 -12.83 6.96 -3.65
C TYR A 73 -11.77 8.05 -3.50
N GLY A 74 -12.07 9.00 -2.62
CA GLY A 74 -11.20 10.13 -2.34
C GLY A 74 -11.53 10.73 -0.98
N LEU A 75 -10.61 11.53 -0.46
CA LEU A 75 -10.81 12.22 0.80
C LEU A 75 -11.52 13.54 0.51
N LEU A 76 -12.68 13.75 1.13
CA LEU A 76 -13.41 15.01 1.08
C LEU A 76 -13.16 15.79 2.37
N LEU A 77 -12.44 16.90 2.25
CA LEU A 77 -12.17 17.85 3.32
C LEU A 77 -13.15 19.03 3.18
N ASP A 78 -14.33 18.92 3.78
CA ASP A 78 -15.38 19.93 3.64
C ASP A 78 -15.29 21.07 4.66
N GLY A 79 -14.53 20.90 5.75
CA GLY A 79 -14.35 21.88 6.82
C GLY A 79 -15.63 22.27 7.56
N LYS A 80 -16.76 21.58 7.32
CA LYS A 80 -18.07 21.90 7.88
C LYS A 80 -18.40 21.05 9.11
N SER A 81 -17.77 19.89 9.23
CA SER A 81 -17.91 19.05 10.41
C SER A 81 -16.99 19.55 11.54
N ARG A 82 -17.60 19.95 12.66
CA ARG A 82 -16.89 20.39 13.88
C ARG A 82 -16.40 19.21 14.74
N GLU A 83 -16.73 17.98 14.36
CA GLU A 83 -16.50 16.73 15.10
C GLU A 83 -15.77 15.66 14.26
N VAL A 84 -14.84 16.08 13.40
CA VAL A 84 -13.97 15.10 12.73
C VAL A 84 -12.85 14.73 13.71
N MET A 85 -12.92 13.53 14.28
CA MET A 85 -11.80 12.98 15.04
C MET A 85 -10.68 12.65 14.04
N TYR A 86 -9.65 13.49 13.97
CA TYR A 86 -8.49 13.24 13.12
C TYR A 86 -7.59 12.21 13.80
N GLU A 87 -7.65 10.95 13.36
CA GLU A 87 -6.60 9.98 13.67
C GLU A 87 -5.42 10.24 12.73
N VAL A 88 -4.49 11.09 13.19
CA VAL A 88 -3.28 11.40 12.43
C VAL A 88 -2.28 10.28 12.62
N TYR A 89 -2.04 9.53 11.55
CA TYR A 89 -1.01 8.49 11.53
C TYR A 89 0.31 9.12 11.05
N THR A 90 1.27 9.22 11.97
CA THR A 90 2.62 9.69 11.66
C THR A 90 3.53 8.49 11.37
N GLY A 91 4.16 8.51 10.20
CA GLY A 91 5.13 7.51 9.77
C GLY A 91 6.50 8.15 9.59
N ALA A 92 7.51 7.61 10.25
CA ALA A 92 8.90 8.00 10.03
C ALA A 92 9.64 6.82 9.38
N SER A 93 10.17 7.06 8.17
CA SER A 93 11.06 6.10 7.52
C SER A 93 12.50 6.56 7.77
N PHE A 94 13.18 5.90 8.72
CA PHE A 94 14.57 6.18 9.06
C PHE A 94 15.50 5.88 7.87
N ALA A 95 16.41 6.82 7.56
CA ALA A 95 17.44 6.68 6.52
C ALA A 95 16.97 6.42 5.08
N CYS A 96 15.69 6.68 4.74
CA CYS A 96 15.16 6.44 3.40
C CYS A 96 15.65 7.41 2.30
N GLN A 97 16.33 8.51 2.65
CA GLN A 97 16.97 9.39 1.66
C GLN A 97 18.33 8.82 1.25
N SER A 98 18.46 8.39 -0.01
CA SER A 98 19.65 7.70 -0.53
C SER A 98 20.97 8.48 -0.42
N LYS A 99 20.93 9.81 -0.42
CA LYS A 99 22.13 10.67 -0.38
C LYS A 99 22.57 11.06 1.03
N GLU A 100 21.63 11.42 1.89
CA GLU A 100 21.95 12.04 3.18
C GLU A 100 21.51 11.20 4.38
N ARG A 101 20.87 10.04 4.15
CA ARG A 101 20.27 9.17 5.17
C ARG A 101 19.40 9.93 6.19
N LYS A 102 18.83 11.06 5.78
CA LYS A 102 17.90 11.78 6.64
C LYS A 102 16.59 11.03 6.69
N SER A 103 15.98 11.04 7.87
CA SER A 103 14.63 10.53 8.07
C SER A 103 13.65 11.38 7.27
N ILE A 104 12.80 10.74 6.48
CA ILE A 104 11.68 11.41 5.82
C ILE A 104 10.47 11.21 6.72
N THR A 105 9.93 12.32 7.24
CA THR A 105 8.68 12.31 7.99
C THR A 105 7.52 12.48 7.01
N GLY A 106 6.59 11.53 7.04
CA GLY A 106 5.33 11.60 6.30
C GLY A 106 4.18 11.70 7.29
N TYR A 107 3.31 12.67 7.10
CA TYR A 107 2.04 12.75 7.82
C TYR A 107 0.91 12.51 6.82
N VAL A 108 -0.06 11.70 7.22
CA VAL A 108 -1.33 11.52 6.52
C VAL A 108 -2.42 11.97 7.48
N ILE A 109 -3.29 12.87 7.00
CA ILE A 109 -4.45 13.39 7.72
C ILE A 109 -5.70 12.75 7.14
#